data_AF-A0A3L7PEK5-F1
#
_entry.id   AF-A0A3L7PEK5-F1
#
_cell.length_a   1.000
_cell.length_b   1.000
_cell.length_c   1.000
_cell.angle_alpha   90.00
_cell.angle_beta   90.00
_cell.angle_gamma   90.00
#
_symmetry.space_group_name_H-M   'P 1'
#
loop_
_entity.id
_entity.type
_entity.pdbx_description
1 polymer ?
#
loop_
_entity_poly.entity_id
_entity_poly.type
_entity_poly.pdbx_seq_one_letter_code
_entity_poly.pdbx_strand_id
1 'polypeptide(L)'
;MSADDHPVISPKKLIEVALPLDAINKACSREKSIRHGHPSTLHLWWARRPLAAARAVIFSQLVNDPEDLWWHQNPGAVPNKQVRGHWTKARQRLFKIIEDLVLWENTTNEAVLEPAREEIRKSWREVCDL
;
A
#
# COMPACT_ATOMS: atom_id res chain seq x y z
N MET A 1 -8.70 31.54 -18.69
CA MET A 1 -8.34 30.16 -18.32
C MET A 1 -9.45 29.69 -17.38
N SER A 2 -10.38 28.88 -17.88
CA SER A 2 -11.42 28.29 -17.01
C SER A 2 -10.78 27.18 -16.18
N ALA A 3 -11.46 26.72 -15.13
CA ALA A 3 -11.01 25.59 -14.32
C ALA A 3 -10.89 24.27 -15.13
N ASP A 4 -11.37 24.24 -16.38
CA ASP A 4 -11.33 23.08 -17.26
C ASP A 4 -10.02 22.94 -18.05
N ASP A 5 -9.11 23.93 -18.01
CA ASP A 5 -7.83 23.87 -18.75
C ASP A 5 -6.82 22.85 -18.16
N HIS A 6 -7.03 22.37 -16.93
CA HIS A 6 -6.11 21.46 -16.23
C HIS A 6 -6.88 20.35 -15.51
N PRO A 7 -7.26 19.26 -16.20
CA PRO A 7 -7.95 18.14 -15.56
C PRO A 7 -7.06 17.49 -14.51
N VAL A 8 -7.62 17.23 -13.32
CA VAL A 8 -6.91 16.52 -12.25
C VAL A 8 -6.85 15.03 -12.61
N ILE A 9 -5.66 14.54 -12.93
CA ILE A 9 -5.41 13.12 -13.18
C ILE A 9 -4.98 12.46 -11.85
N SER A 10 -5.73 11.46 -11.41
CA SER A 10 -5.45 10.75 -10.16
C SER A 10 -5.68 9.25 -10.33
N PRO A 11 -4.62 8.48 -10.66
CA PRO A 11 -4.71 7.02 -10.69
C PRO A 11 -5.11 6.47 -9.32
N LYS A 12 -5.89 5.40 -9.31
CA LYS A 12 -6.27 4.68 -8.09
C LYS A 12 -5.04 4.23 -7.31
N LYS A 13 -5.13 4.36 -6.00
CA LYS A 13 -4.11 3.86 -5.08
C LYS A 13 -4.33 2.39 -4.78
N LEU A 14 -3.27 1.70 -4.38
CA LEU A 14 -3.32 0.27 -4.09
C LEU A 14 -4.39 -0.06 -3.03
N ILE A 15 -4.57 0.81 -2.03
CA ILE A 15 -5.60 0.67 -0.99
C ILE A 15 -7.03 0.55 -1.53
N GLU A 16 -7.33 1.16 -2.67
CA GLU A 16 -8.68 1.17 -3.27
C GLU A 16 -8.97 -0.12 -4.03
N VAL A 17 -7.93 -0.88 -4.41
CA VAL A 17 -8.03 -2.02 -5.31
C VAL A 17 -7.77 -3.33 -4.57
N ALA A 18 -6.65 -3.43 -3.85
CA ALA A 18 -6.25 -4.69 -3.23
C ALA A 18 -5.24 -4.53 -2.08
N LEU A 19 -5.38 -5.38 -1.06
CA LEU A 19 -4.46 -5.47 0.07
C LEU A 19 -4.23 -6.93 0.47
N PRO A 20 -3.04 -7.31 0.99
CA PRO A 20 -2.78 -8.64 1.52
C PRO A 20 -3.39 -8.78 2.93
N LEU A 21 -4.72 -8.88 3.00
CA LEU A 21 -5.48 -8.86 4.24
C LEU A 21 -5.06 -9.97 5.22
N ASP A 22 -4.73 -11.16 4.73
CA ASP A 22 -4.31 -12.28 5.58
C ASP A 22 -3.02 -11.94 6.37
N ALA A 23 -2.02 -11.37 5.71
CA ALA A 23 -0.77 -10.97 6.34
C ALA A 23 -0.98 -9.82 7.34
N ILE A 24 -1.76 -8.81 6.94
CA ILE A 24 -2.11 -7.67 7.80
C ILE A 24 -2.85 -8.16 9.05
N ASN A 25 -3.89 -8.99 8.88
CA ASN A 25 -4.71 -9.50 9.98
C ASN A 25 -3.92 -10.39 10.93
N LYS A 26 -3.01 -11.23 10.41
CA LYS A 26 -2.12 -12.06 11.22
C LYS A 26 -1.18 -11.19 12.08
N ALA A 27 -0.56 -10.16 11.49
CA ALA A 27 0.32 -9.24 12.21
C ALA A 27 -0.44 -8.42 13.28
N CYS A 28 -1.64 -7.92 12.94
CA CYS A 28 -2.53 -7.21 13.87
C CYS A 28 -2.93 -8.10 15.07
N SER A 29 -3.25 -9.36 14.81
CA SER A 29 -3.64 -10.32 15.86
C SER A 29 -2.48 -10.58 16.81
N ARG A 30 -1.26 -10.76 16.28
CA ARG A 30 -0.04 -10.90 17.08
C ARG A 30 0.22 -9.67 17.94
N GLU A 31 0.08 -8.46 17.40
CA GLU A 31 0.25 -7.22 18.16
C GLU A 31 -0.68 -7.17 19.39
N LYS A 32 -1.93 -7.60 19.22
CA LYS A 32 -2.94 -7.60 20.28
C LYS A 32 -2.65 -8.64 21.37
N SER A 33 -2.03 -9.78 21.04
CA SER A 33 -1.83 -10.89 21.97
C SER A 33 -0.60 -10.76 22.88
N ILE A 34 0.34 -9.84 22.61
CA ILE A 34 1.62 -9.72 23.36
C ILE A 34 1.43 -9.42 24.85
N ARG A 35 0.32 -8.77 25.24
CA ARG A 35 0.13 -8.24 26.61
C ARG A 35 -1.00 -8.93 27.38
N HIS A 36 -1.28 -10.19 27.08
CA HIS A 36 -2.35 -10.93 27.73
C HIS A 36 -2.20 -10.90 29.26
N GLY A 37 -3.25 -10.47 29.97
CA GLY A 37 -3.25 -10.38 31.45
C GLY A 37 -2.64 -9.11 32.04
N HIS A 38 -2.12 -8.17 31.24
CA HIS A 38 -1.55 -6.93 31.75
C HIS A 38 -2.66 -5.89 32.07
N PRO A 39 -2.64 -5.18 33.22
CA PRO A 39 -3.69 -4.21 33.57
C PRO A 39 -3.94 -3.12 32.52
N SER A 40 -2.89 -2.72 31.77
CA SER A 40 -3.01 -1.79 30.63
C SER A 40 -3.85 -2.31 29.46
N THR A 41 -4.29 -3.57 29.47
CA THR A 41 -5.24 -4.15 28.51
C THR A 41 -6.70 -4.05 28.95
N LEU A 42 -6.99 -3.66 30.21
CA LEU A 42 -8.35 -3.47 30.73
C LEU A 42 -9.02 -2.20 30.17
N HIS A 43 -8.25 -1.13 30.02
CA HIS A 43 -8.71 0.14 29.46
C HIS A 43 -7.95 0.46 28.17
N LEU A 44 -8.34 -0.21 27.09
CA LEU A 44 -7.96 0.20 25.75
C LEU A 44 -8.76 1.47 25.41
N TRP A 45 -8.07 2.59 25.25
CA TRP A 45 -8.68 3.85 24.77
C TRP A 45 -9.42 3.63 23.45
N TRP A 46 -10.45 4.43 23.20
CA TRP A 46 -11.35 4.24 22.06
C TRP A 46 -10.58 4.13 20.73
N ALA A 47 -10.80 3.00 20.05
CA ALA A 47 -10.31 2.67 18.70
C ALA A 47 -8.77 2.66 18.49
N ARG A 48 -8.03 1.89 19.30
CA ARG A 48 -6.62 1.57 18.98
C ARG A 48 -6.55 0.79 17.66
N ARG A 49 -6.16 1.48 16.59
CA ARG A 49 -5.79 0.84 15.32
C ARG A 49 -4.45 0.12 15.50
N PRO A 50 -4.35 -1.18 15.16
CA PRO A 50 -3.06 -1.88 15.16
C PRO A 50 -2.05 -1.14 14.28
N LEU A 51 -0.80 -1.03 14.74
CA LEU A 51 0.26 -0.35 14.00
C LEU A 51 0.56 -1.07 12.69
N ALA A 52 0.44 -2.40 12.67
CA ALA A 52 0.53 -3.19 11.44
C ALA A 52 -0.46 -2.70 10.37
N ALA A 53 -1.74 -2.54 10.72
CA ALA A 53 -2.75 -2.02 9.80
C ALA A 53 -2.44 -0.58 9.37
N ALA A 54 -2.01 0.29 10.30
CA ALA A 54 -1.67 1.67 9.99
C ALA A 54 -0.52 1.77 8.97
N ARG A 55 0.54 0.97 9.11
CA ARG A 55 1.66 0.94 8.16
C ARG A 55 1.23 0.48 6.77
N ALA A 56 0.46 -0.60 6.70
CA ALA A 56 -0.06 -1.11 5.44
C ALA A 56 -0.93 -0.05 4.73
N VAL A 57 -1.85 0.58 5.46
CA VAL A 57 -2.73 1.63 4.95
C VAL A 57 -1.91 2.82 4.43
N ILE A 58 -0.97 3.36 5.21
CA ILE A 58 -0.16 4.51 4.80
C ILE A 58 0.65 4.19 3.53
N PHE A 59 1.34 3.03 3.50
CA PHE A 59 2.09 2.64 2.31
C PHE A 59 1.18 2.51 1.09
N SER A 60 0.07 1.78 1.22
CA SER A 60 -0.88 1.52 0.13
C SER A 60 -1.63 2.76 -0.37
N GLN A 61 -1.72 3.82 0.44
CA GLN A 61 -2.24 5.14 0.03
C GLN A 61 -1.24 5.92 -0.82
N LEU A 62 0.05 5.67 -0.64
CA LEU A 62 1.12 6.41 -1.30
C LEU A 62 1.59 5.76 -2.61
N VAL A 63 1.21 4.51 -2.87
CA VAL A 63 1.55 3.79 -4.10
C VAL A 63 0.34 3.60 -5.01
N ASN A 64 0.53 3.80 -6.31
CA ASN A 64 -0.51 3.58 -7.33
C ASN A 64 -0.77 2.09 -7.55
N ASP A 65 -1.99 1.79 -7.97
CA ASP A 65 -2.29 0.48 -8.55
C ASP A 65 -1.70 0.40 -9.98
N PRO A 66 -0.97 -0.68 -10.33
CA PRO A 66 -0.28 -0.78 -11.62
C PRO A 66 -1.21 -0.92 -12.82
N GLU A 67 -2.45 -1.38 -12.65
CA GLU A 67 -3.42 -1.47 -13.74
C GLU A 67 -3.99 -0.09 -14.05
N ASP A 68 -4.47 0.62 -13.03
CA ASP A 68 -5.06 1.95 -13.22
C ASP A 68 -4.04 2.97 -13.74
N LEU A 69 -2.81 2.92 -13.21
CA LEU A 69 -1.69 3.70 -13.75
C LEU A 69 -1.44 3.41 -15.23
N TRP A 70 -1.48 2.13 -15.65
CA TRP A 70 -1.25 1.76 -17.04
C TRP A 70 -2.31 2.33 -17.97
N TRP A 71 -3.58 2.36 -17.54
CA TRP A 71 -4.67 2.95 -18.31
C TRP A 71 -4.48 4.46 -18.54
N HIS A 72 -4.00 5.17 -17.51
CA HIS A 72 -3.67 6.60 -17.64
C HIS A 72 -2.48 6.84 -18.58
N GLN A 73 -1.48 5.96 -18.56
CA GLN A 73 -0.31 6.06 -19.45
C GLN A 73 -0.61 5.65 -20.91
N ASN A 74 -1.65 4.84 -21.14
CA ASN A 74 -1.95 4.25 -22.46
C ASN A 74 -3.43 4.45 -22.83
N PRO A 75 -3.89 5.71 -23.02
CA PRO A 75 -5.27 5.98 -23.36
C PRO A 75 -5.65 5.34 -24.71
N GLY A 76 -6.75 4.59 -24.72
CA GLY A 76 -7.28 3.92 -25.93
C GLY A 76 -6.59 2.61 -26.32
N ALA A 77 -5.55 2.17 -25.60
CA ALA A 77 -4.91 0.88 -25.83
C ALA A 77 -5.71 -0.26 -25.19
N VAL A 78 -5.76 -1.43 -25.85
CA VAL A 78 -6.38 -2.64 -25.28
C VAL A 78 -5.29 -3.56 -24.72
N PRO A 79 -5.30 -3.87 -23.41
CA PRO A 79 -4.26 -4.67 -22.78
C PRO A 79 -4.38 -6.14 -23.20
N ASN A 80 -3.27 -6.70 -23.69
CA ASN A 80 -3.15 -8.13 -23.97
C ASN A 80 -2.98 -8.95 -22.67
N LYS A 81 -2.96 -10.29 -22.77
CA LYS A 81 -2.80 -11.18 -21.60
C LYS A 81 -1.47 -10.98 -20.86
N GLN A 82 -0.39 -10.64 -21.57
CA GLN A 82 0.92 -10.44 -20.96
C GLN A 82 0.94 -9.18 -20.09
N VAL A 83 0.37 -8.07 -20.58
CA VAL A 83 0.23 -6.80 -19.84
C VAL A 83 -0.53 -7.02 -18.53
N ARG A 84 -1.66 -7.75 -18.57
CA ARG A 84 -2.42 -8.10 -17.36
C ARG A 84 -1.59 -8.94 -16.38
N GLY A 85 -0.78 -9.88 -16.91
CA GLY A 85 0.17 -10.65 -16.11
C GLY A 85 1.22 -9.79 -15.41
N HIS A 86 1.72 -8.74 -16.08
CA HIS A 86 2.65 -7.78 -15.48
C HIS A 86 2.03 -7.02 -14.30
N TRP A 87 0.75 -6.63 -14.38
CA TRP A 87 0.05 -5.98 -13.26
C TRP A 87 -0.07 -6.90 -12.06
N THR A 88 -0.46 -8.16 -12.26
CA THR A 88 -0.53 -9.15 -11.18
C THR A 88 0.84 -9.32 -10.51
N LYS A 89 1.91 -9.44 -11.29
CA LYS A 89 3.28 -9.54 -10.76
C LYS A 89 3.71 -8.27 -10.00
N ALA A 90 3.35 -7.10 -10.50
CA ALA A 90 3.63 -5.82 -9.84
C ALA A 90 2.87 -5.69 -8.51
N ARG A 91 1.58 -6.05 -8.47
CA ARG A 91 0.78 -6.10 -7.23
C ARG A 91 1.40 -7.07 -6.22
N GLN A 92 1.82 -8.26 -6.67
CA GLN A 92 2.50 -9.23 -5.79
C GLN A 92 3.81 -8.66 -5.20
N ARG A 93 4.58 -7.87 -5.96
CA ARG A 93 5.76 -7.16 -5.41
C ARG A 93 5.36 -6.18 -4.31
N LEU A 94 4.33 -5.37 -4.56
CA LEU A 94 3.83 -4.39 -3.57
C LEU A 94 3.28 -5.09 -2.31
N PHE A 95 2.60 -6.23 -2.47
CA PHE A 95 2.13 -7.03 -1.35
C PHE A 95 3.29 -7.57 -0.54
N LYS A 96 4.37 -8.01 -1.19
CA LYS A 96 5.54 -8.50 -0.47
C LYS A 96 6.17 -7.42 0.41
N ILE A 97 6.23 -6.18 -0.07
CA ILE A 97 6.67 -5.04 0.73
C ILE A 97 5.72 -4.82 1.92
N ILE A 98 4.40 -4.87 1.71
CA ILE A 98 3.43 -4.74 2.82
C ILE A 98 3.62 -5.86 3.85
N GLU A 99 3.77 -7.11 3.41
CA GLU A 99 4.01 -8.26 4.28
C GLU A 99 5.23 -8.06 5.18
N ASP A 100 6.30 -7.46 4.65
CA ASP A 100 7.50 -7.19 5.42
C ASP A 100 7.32 -5.97 6.35
N LEU A 101 6.62 -4.92 5.90
CA LEU A 101 6.35 -3.70 6.69
C LEU A 101 5.42 -3.93 7.90
N VAL A 102 4.48 -4.88 7.80
CA VAL A 102 3.52 -5.14 8.89
C VAL A 102 4.15 -5.86 10.07
N LEU A 103 5.34 -6.45 9.90
CA LEU A 103 6.06 -7.14 10.96
C LEU A 103 6.64 -6.15 11.97
N TRP A 104 6.44 -6.44 13.24
CA TRP A 104 6.97 -5.61 14.35
C TRP A 104 8.49 -5.58 14.35
N GLU A 105 9.13 -6.69 13.98
CA GLU A 105 10.58 -6.84 13.98
C GLU A 105 11.26 -5.95 12.93
N ASN A 106 10.52 -5.46 11.93
CA ASN A 106 11.06 -4.69 10.80
C ASN A 106 10.93 -3.17 10.95
N THR A 107 10.48 -2.65 12.10
CA THR A 107 10.20 -1.22 12.27
C THR A 107 11.36 -0.28 12.03
N THR A 108 12.58 -0.77 12.26
CA THR A 108 13.83 -0.01 12.10
C THR A 108 14.78 -0.71 11.12
N ASN A 109 14.28 -1.67 10.35
CA ASN A 109 15.09 -2.44 9.41
C ASN A 109 15.18 -1.68 8.08
N GLU A 110 16.28 -0.96 7.86
CA GLU A 110 16.49 -0.15 6.65
C GLU A 110 16.46 -0.98 5.36
N ALA A 111 16.83 -2.27 5.40
CA ALA A 111 16.72 -3.16 4.24
C ALA A 111 15.26 -3.42 3.83
N VAL A 112 14.30 -3.27 4.75
CA VAL A 112 12.85 -3.36 4.49
C VAL A 112 12.25 -2.00 4.18
N LEU A 113 12.72 -0.95 4.86
CA LEU A 113 12.20 0.41 4.67
C LEU A 113 12.60 1.01 3.33
N GLU A 114 13.81 0.76 2.83
CA GLU A 114 14.27 1.39 1.60
C GLU A 114 13.47 0.96 0.35
N PRO A 115 13.17 -0.34 0.12
CA PRO A 115 12.29 -0.74 -0.98
C PRO A 115 10.92 -0.06 -0.92
N ALA A 116 10.35 0.12 0.28
CA ALA A 116 9.08 0.82 0.44
C ALA A 116 9.20 2.30 0.04
N ARG A 117 10.27 2.98 0.46
CA ARG A 117 10.52 4.39 0.08
C ARG A 117 10.77 4.53 -1.41
N GLU A 118 11.49 3.60 -2.03
CA GLU A 118 11.72 3.58 -3.48
C GLU A 118 10.41 3.48 -4.26
N GLU A 119 9.50 2.59 -3.87
CA GLU A 119 8.18 2.48 -4.50
C GLU A 119 7.34 3.74 -4.34
N ILE A 120 7.38 4.38 -3.15
CA ILE A 120 6.68 5.66 -2.93
C ILE A 120 7.25 6.75 -3.86
N ARG A 121 8.58 6.91 -3.91
CA ARG A 121 9.23 7.90 -4.78
C ARG A 121 8.99 7.61 -6.26
N LYS A 122 8.94 6.34 -6.65
CA LYS A 122 8.59 5.92 -8.00
C LYS A 122 7.15 6.30 -8.33
N SER A 123 6.20 5.94 -7.47
CA SER A 123 4.78 6.24 -7.65
C SER A 123 4.49 7.73 -7.74
N TRP A 124 5.22 8.55 -6.96
CA TRP A 124 5.13 10.00 -7.06
C TRP A 124 5.60 10.53 -8.41
N ARG A 125 6.79 10.09 -8.89
CA ARG A 125 7.32 10.47 -10.20
C ARG A 125 6.38 10.07 -11.34
N GLU A 126 5.89 8.83 -11.31
CA GLU A 126 4.96 8.32 -12.31
C GLU A 126 3.69 9.17 -12.39
N VAL A 127 3.21 9.75 -11.29
CA VAL A 127 2.03 10.64 -11.27
C VAL A 127 2.37 12.04 -11.76
N CYS A 128 3.57 12.56 -11.49
CA CYS A 128 4.02 13.84 -12.03
C CYS A 128 4.22 13.80 -13.55
N ASP A 129 4.49 12.62 -14.12
CA ASP A 129 4.70 12.41 -15.55
C ASP A 129 3.40 12.14 -16.34
N LEU A 130 2.24 12.03 -15.66
CA LEU A 130 0.91 11.88 -16.27
C LEU A 130 0.32 13.22 -16.71
#